data_AF-A0A0W1QQ95-F1
#
_entry.id   AF-A0A0W1QQ95-F1
#
_cell.length_a   1.000
_cell.length_b   1.000
_cell.length_c   1.000
_cell.angle_alpha   90.00
_cell.angle_beta   90.00
_cell.angle_gamma   90.00
#
_symmetry.space_group_name_H-M   'P 1'
#
loop_
_entity.id
_entity.type
_entity.pdbx_description
1 polymer ?
#
loop_
_entity_poly.entity_id
_entity_poly.type
_entity_poly.pdbx_seq_one_letter_code
_entity_poly.pdbx_strand_id
1 'polypeptide(L)'
;MNPNELLIRFETVDRQTEGPVTRLIGFARARNLLPLLDAADLEANPRTAKVGPITADIMESIQTTPELFPFKTKGILVASANCRELERRRYHMTFDNPAIEGILDGGHNTLAIGLHILGAAGVEAKEVKRVKSWPEFKVAWEAHHDKVKALKGSAASGEGGPLDFLVPLEVLIPADPEDEIALEAFTSSLFEICAARNNNRQLADEAKANKKGLYDYLRDQVPADISKRVEWKSNDGGDVKVRDIVALSWIPLAVAALPEGISAPRTADIYSGKGKCSMAFDALMEHPEVSKQTADGTFELHNVAIASALKVAGDMPALFDQLYAAFPGAYNRNQGSFGLLRAVTPADKLKSKPRTPYGKLNSAYRYPDGFIVPLAVGLRALLRSDADGKLEWKTDPAKFIDKHLDEIVRKYKVLIQAFGGDAQKIGKNDGSYTLALDAFETELLKLAQNG
;
A
#
# COMPACT_ATOMS: atom_id res chain seq x y z
N MET A 1 10.06 28.85 -10.10
CA MET A 1 9.61 28.71 -8.70
C MET A 1 10.01 27.32 -8.27
N ASN A 2 10.58 27.17 -7.08
CA ASN A 2 10.86 25.86 -6.52
C ASN A 2 9.50 25.15 -6.35
N PRO A 3 9.25 23.98 -6.95
CA PRO A 3 7.94 23.33 -6.91
C PRO A 3 7.47 22.99 -5.48
N ASN A 4 8.39 23.03 -4.50
CA ASN A 4 8.10 22.69 -3.11
C ASN A 4 7.93 23.91 -2.18
N GLU A 5 8.06 25.14 -2.69
CA GLU A 5 7.85 26.36 -1.89
C GLU A 5 6.38 26.77 -1.91
N LEU A 6 5.82 27.03 -0.73
CA LEU A 6 4.45 27.54 -0.61
C LEU A 6 4.34 28.71 0.36
N LEU A 7 3.54 29.69 -0.04
CA LEU A 7 3.18 30.84 0.78
C LEU A 7 1.69 30.77 1.12
N ILE A 8 1.36 30.46 2.36
CA ILE A 8 -0.02 30.44 2.85
C ILE A 8 -0.30 31.69 3.67
N ARG A 9 -1.48 32.26 3.46
CA ARG A 9 -2.02 33.36 4.28
C ARG A 9 -3.28 32.92 5.00
N PHE A 10 -3.27 33.08 6.32
CA PHE A 10 -4.42 32.89 7.18
C PHE A 10 -5.28 34.17 7.31
N GLU A 11 -6.58 33.98 7.44
CA GLU A 11 -7.54 35.01 7.87
C GLU A 11 -7.64 35.10 9.39
N THR A 12 -7.50 33.96 10.07
CA THR A 12 -7.33 33.84 11.52
C THR A 12 -6.33 32.73 11.78
N VAL A 13 -5.45 32.88 12.77
CA VAL A 13 -4.48 31.86 13.15
C VAL A 13 -4.19 31.97 14.64
N ASP A 14 -4.26 30.84 15.32
CA ASP A 14 -3.81 30.63 16.68
C ASP A 14 -2.61 29.70 16.68
N ARG A 15 -1.76 29.83 17.70
CA ARG A 15 -0.54 29.04 17.88
C ARG A 15 -0.63 28.23 19.16
N GLN A 16 -0.30 26.95 19.07
CA GLN A 16 -0.30 26.01 20.20
C GLN A 16 0.97 25.17 20.14
N THR A 17 1.78 25.16 21.19
CA THR A 17 3.03 24.40 21.24
C THR A 17 2.94 23.36 22.35
N GLU A 18 3.28 22.11 22.04
CA GLU A 18 3.38 21.01 23.00
C GLU A 18 4.50 20.06 22.56
N GLY A 19 5.47 19.81 23.44
CA GLY A 19 6.65 19.01 23.11
C GLY A 19 7.40 19.56 21.87
N PRO A 20 7.78 18.70 20.90
CA PRO A 20 8.54 19.13 19.72
C PRO A 20 7.66 19.77 18.62
N VAL A 21 6.34 19.87 18.82
CA VAL A 21 5.40 20.31 17.78
C VAL A 21 4.75 21.64 18.14
N THR A 22 4.82 22.60 17.21
CA THR A 22 3.94 23.76 17.18
C THR A 22 2.86 23.56 16.12
N ARG A 23 1.59 23.68 16.53
CA ARG A 23 0.42 23.72 15.67
C ARG A 23 -0.02 25.16 15.44
N LEU A 24 -0.05 25.56 14.17
CA LEU A 24 -0.79 26.72 13.70
C LEU A 24 -2.18 26.25 13.27
N ILE A 25 -3.24 26.86 13.79
CA ILE A 25 -4.62 26.47 13.50
C ILE A 25 -5.47 27.68 13.18
N GLY A 26 -6.25 27.61 12.11
CA GLY A 26 -7.18 28.68 11.79
C GLY A 26 -7.83 28.52 10.42
N PHE A 27 -8.26 29.64 9.83
CA PHE A 27 -8.92 29.64 8.53
C PHE A 27 -8.06 30.30 7.45
N ALA A 28 -8.00 29.67 6.28
CA ALA A 28 -7.43 30.26 5.07
C ALA A 28 -8.51 30.40 4.00
N ARG A 29 -8.46 31.47 3.19
CA ARG A 29 -9.28 31.55 1.98
C ARG A 29 -8.79 30.52 0.96
N ALA A 30 -9.70 29.91 0.20
CA ALA A 30 -9.34 28.92 -0.82
C ALA A 30 -8.29 29.43 -1.83
N ARG A 31 -8.35 30.72 -2.21
CA ARG A 31 -7.34 31.36 -3.06
C ARG A 31 -5.90 31.31 -2.51
N ASN A 32 -5.75 31.27 -1.19
CA ASN A 32 -4.45 31.23 -0.50
C ASN A 32 -3.93 29.80 -0.36
N LEU A 33 -4.75 28.79 -0.72
CA LEU A 33 -4.38 27.39 -0.76
C LEU A 33 -3.91 26.93 -2.15
N LEU A 34 -4.00 27.79 -3.17
CA LEU A 34 -3.50 27.44 -4.52
C LEU A 34 -2.03 26.99 -4.50
N PRO A 35 -1.10 27.68 -3.79
CA PRO A 35 0.28 27.21 -3.68
C PRO A 35 0.42 25.82 -3.02
N LEU A 36 -0.50 25.46 -2.11
CA LEU A 36 -0.52 24.12 -1.53
C LEU A 36 -0.95 23.07 -2.57
N LEU A 37 -1.91 23.39 -3.45
CA LEU A 37 -2.32 22.49 -4.54
C LEU A 37 -1.22 22.34 -5.61
N ASP A 38 -0.40 23.38 -5.80
CA ASP A 38 0.76 23.34 -6.67
C ASP A 38 1.85 22.45 -6.06
N ALA A 39 2.24 22.73 -4.81
CA ALA A 39 3.41 22.13 -4.16
C ALA A 39 3.18 20.77 -3.50
N ALA A 40 2.00 20.52 -2.92
CA ALA A 40 1.76 19.27 -2.22
C ALA A 40 1.43 18.13 -3.19
N ASP A 41 1.98 16.96 -2.87
CA ASP A 41 1.43 15.68 -3.25
C ASP A 41 0.63 15.08 -2.06
N LEU A 42 0.36 13.78 -2.12
CA LEU A 42 -0.21 13.05 -0.99
C LEU A 42 0.78 12.02 -0.45
N GLU A 43 2.08 12.07 -0.74
CA GLU A 43 3.05 11.05 -0.34
C GLU A 43 3.05 10.82 1.16
N ALA A 44 3.19 11.88 1.95
CA ALA A 44 3.05 11.85 3.41
C ALA A 44 1.67 11.41 3.91
N ASN A 45 0.61 11.43 3.10
CA ASN A 45 -0.67 10.87 3.51
C ASN A 45 -0.62 9.33 3.39
N PRO A 46 -1.10 8.53 4.35
CA PRO A 46 -1.18 7.07 4.20
C PRO A 46 -2.28 6.61 3.24
N ARG A 47 -3.07 7.54 2.67
CA ARG A 47 -4.14 7.26 1.71
C ARG A 47 -4.00 8.17 0.49
N THR A 48 -4.23 7.59 -0.68
CA THR A 48 -4.45 8.38 -1.89
C THR A 48 -5.93 8.77 -1.96
N ALA A 49 -6.21 10.06 -2.15
CA ALA A 49 -7.59 10.53 -2.25
C ALA A 49 -8.24 10.06 -3.57
N LYS A 50 -9.49 9.61 -3.48
CA LYS A 50 -10.32 9.24 -4.65
C LYS A 50 -11.66 9.96 -4.60
N VAL A 51 -12.21 10.24 -5.77
CA VAL A 51 -13.56 10.79 -5.90
C VAL A 51 -14.58 9.75 -5.43
N GLY A 52 -15.49 10.19 -4.57
CA GLY A 52 -16.57 9.39 -4.01
C GLY A 52 -17.60 10.27 -3.30
N PRO A 53 -18.47 9.66 -2.46
CA PRO A 53 -19.51 10.39 -1.73
C PRO A 53 -18.95 11.56 -0.89
N ILE A 54 -17.86 11.31 -0.15
CA ILE A 54 -17.23 12.33 0.71
C ILE A 54 -16.81 13.55 -0.11
N THR A 55 -16.14 13.38 -1.26
CA THR A 55 -15.73 14.50 -2.10
C THR A 55 -16.92 15.23 -2.72
N ALA A 56 -18.00 14.51 -3.03
CA ALA A 56 -19.23 15.11 -3.55
C ALA A 56 -19.90 15.99 -2.50
N ASP A 57 -20.05 15.51 -1.26
CA ASP A 57 -20.64 16.25 -0.14
C ASP A 57 -19.84 17.51 0.20
N ILE A 58 -18.51 17.44 0.11
CA ILE A 58 -17.61 18.60 0.30
C ILE A 58 -17.85 19.63 -0.80
N MET A 59 -17.85 19.22 -2.07
CA MET A 59 -18.12 20.13 -3.20
C MET A 59 -19.51 20.77 -3.10
N GLU A 60 -20.53 20.00 -2.73
CA GLU A 60 -21.89 20.50 -2.50
C GLU A 60 -21.91 21.52 -1.36
N SER A 61 -21.19 21.25 -0.26
CA SER A 61 -21.12 22.17 0.88
C SER A 61 -20.48 23.52 0.50
N ILE A 62 -19.44 23.50 -0.34
CA ILE A 62 -18.81 24.71 -0.89
C ILE A 62 -19.80 25.50 -1.76
N GLN A 63 -20.60 24.82 -2.58
CA GLN A 63 -21.53 25.46 -3.52
C GLN A 63 -22.81 26.00 -2.87
N THR A 64 -23.33 25.29 -1.87
CA THR A 64 -24.66 25.54 -1.31
C THR A 64 -24.64 26.26 0.03
N THR A 65 -23.60 26.06 0.83
CA THR A 65 -23.47 26.64 2.18
C THR A 65 -22.01 27.03 2.50
N PRO A 66 -21.35 27.87 1.68
CA PRO A 66 -19.93 28.23 1.85
C PRO A 66 -19.61 28.88 3.20
N GLU A 67 -20.57 29.57 3.82
CA GLU A 67 -20.46 30.19 5.13
C GLU A 67 -20.40 29.18 6.29
N LEU A 68 -21.04 28.02 6.13
CA LEU A 68 -21.00 26.92 7.09
C LEU A 68 -19.90 25.89 6.79
N PHE A 69 -19.35 25.93 5.57
CA PHE A 69 -18.35 24.97 5.12
C PHE A 69 -17.19 24.77 6.11
N PRO A 70 -16.59 25.81 6.71
CA PRO A 70 -15.49 25.64 7.67
C PRO A 70 -15.84 24.76 8.87
N PHE A 71 -17.12 24.67 9.23
CA PHE A 71 -17.59 23.88 10.38
C PHE A 71 -18.13 22.51 9.97
N LYS A 72 -18.31 22.27 8.66
CA LYS A 72 -18.75 20.98 8.10
C LYS A 72 -17.60 20.04 7.77
N THR A 73 -16.37 20.53 7.78
CA THR A 73 -15.17 19.75 7.44
C THR A 73 -14.11 19.80 8.54
N LYS A 74 -13.28 18.76 8.61
CA LYS A 74 -12.05 18.73 9.42
C LYS A 74 -10.93 19.61 8.84
N GLY A 75 -11.09 20.07 7.60
CA GLY A 75 -10.09 20.90 6.93
C GLY A 75 -8.89 20.11 6.40
N ILE A 76 -7.75 20.79 6.31
CA ILE A 76 -6.50 20.22 5.80
C ILE A 76 -5.47 20.28 6.92
N LEU A 77 -4.74 19.18 7.13
CA LEU A 77 -3.59 19.12 8.03
C LEU A 77 -2.32 19.03 7.18
N VAL A 78 -1.43 20.00 7.33
CA VAL A 78 -0.14 20.07 6.64
C VAL A 78 0.98 19.99 7.68
N ALA A 79 2.12 19.39 7.32
CA ALA A 79 3.34 19.49 8.11
C ALA A 79 4.50 19.99 7.24
N SER A 80 5.38 20.77 7.83
CA SER A 80 6.62 21.24 7.20
C SER A 80 7.67 21.46 8.28
N ALA A 81 8.86 20.91 8.07
CA ALA A 81 10.01 21.13 8.94
C ALA A 81 10.55 22.55 8.82
N ASN A 82 10.40 23.15 7.64
CA ASN A 82 10.92 24.47 7.32
C ASN A 82 9.78 25.46 7.11
N CYS A 83 9.43 26.19 8.18
CA CYS A 83 8.39 27.20 8.15
C CYS A 83 8.88 28.52 8.74
N ARG A 84 8.75 29.60 7.95
CA ARG A 84 9.06 30.96 8.38
C ARG A 84 7.80 31.81 8.40
N GLU A 85 7.53 32.38 9.57
CA GLU A 85 6.49 33.40 9.71
C GLU A 85 6.94 34.71 9.05
N LEU A 86 6.01 35.30 8.30
CA LEU A 86 6.12 36.59 7.64
C LEU A 86 5.00 37.51 8.16
N GLU A 87 5.10 38.79 7.81
CA GLU A 87 4.08 39.76 8.18
C GLU A 87 2.68 39.40 7.65
N ARG A 88 1.65 39.86 8.36
CA ARG A 88 0.22 39.72 7.98
C ARG A 88 -0.26 38.27 7.93
N ARG A 89 0.19 37.44 8.89
CA ARG A 89 -0.23 36.03 9.07
C ARG A 89 0.07 35.19 7.84
N ARG A 90 1.24 35.45 7.25
CA ARG A 90 1.76 34.73 6.09
C ARG A 90 2.84 33.79 6.56
N TYR A 91 2.84 32.56 6.05
CA TYR A 91 3.82 31.54 6.40
C TYR A 91 4.41 31.01 5.11
N HIS A 92 5.73 31.14 5.01
CA HIS A 92 6.52 30.57 3.93
C HIS A 92 7.03 29.21 4.36
N MET A 93 6.78 28.18 3.57
CA MET A 93 7.14 26.81 3.91
C MET A 93 7.78 26.08 2.74
N THR A 94 8.64 25.13 3.02
CA THR A 94 9.12 24.13 2.04
C THR A 94 8.82 22.73 2.54
N PHE A 95 8.60 21.80 1.61
CA PHE A 95 8.58 20.37 1.91
C PHE A 95 9.94 19.78 1.54
N ASP A 96 10.77 19.59 2.55
CA ASP A 96 12.15 19.11 2.35
C ASP A 96 12.16 17.58 2.19
N ASN A 97 11.31 16.87 2.95
CA ASN A 97 11.04 15.45 2.76
C ASN A 97 9.54 15.15 2.50
N PRO A 98 9.07 15.09 1.23
CA PRO A 98 7.68 14.81 0.88
C PRO A 98 7.11 13.46 1.37
N ALA A 99 7.98 12.50 1.75
CA ALA A 99 7.54 11.23 2.32
C ALA A 99 6.87 11.40 3.69
N ILE A 100 7.16 12.48 4.40
CA ILE A 100 6.68 12.78 5.76
C ILE A 100 6.11 14.19 5.93
N GLU A 101 6.49 15.13 5.07
CA GLU A 101 5.99 16.50 5.02
C GLU A 101 4.96 16.67 3.89
N GLY A 102 4.14 17.73 3.97
CA GLY A 102 3.02 17.93 3.04
C GLY A 102 1.67 17.63 3.70
N ILE A 103 0.70 17.14 2.93
CA ILE A 103 -0.67 16.92 3.43
C ILE A 103 -0.72 15.62 4.24
N LEU A 104 -0.75 15.73 5.57
CA LEU A 104 -0.87 14.58 6.48
C LEU A 104 -2.29 14.04 6.57
N ASP A 105 -3.30 14.91 6.54
CA ASP A 105 -4.72 14.57 6.58
C ASP A 105 -5.53 15.59 5.78
N GLY A 106 -6.73 15.20 5.34
CA GLY A 106 -7.60 16.03 4.52
C GLY A 106 -7.39 15.85 3.01
N GLY A 107 -6.73 14.78 2.55
CA GLY A 107 -6.54 14.54 1.11
C GLY A 107 -7.83 14.56 0.27
N HIS A 108 -8.95 14.07 0.82
CA HIS A 108 -10.28 14.18 0.16
C HIS A 108 -10.82 15.62 0.16
N ASN A 109 -10.58 16.39 1.22
CA ASN A 109 -10.90 17.83 1.26
C ASN A 109 -10.11 18.57 0.19
N THR A 110 -8.80 18.35 0.15
CA THR A 110 -7.92 18.97 -0.84
C THR A 110 -8.32 18.59 -2.26
N LEU A 111 -8.61 17.32 -2.53
CA LEU A 111 -9.08 16.86 -3.85
C LEU A 111 -10.41 17.53 -4.25
N ALA A 112 -11.38 17.57 -3.36
CA ALA A 112 -12.69 18.16 -3.61
C ALA A 112 -12.60 19.68 -3.84
N ILE A 113 -11.80 20.39 -3.04
CA ILE A 113 -11.51 21.82 -3.22
C ILE A 113 -10.85 22.07 -4.57
N GLY A 114 -9.83 21.27 -4.92
CA GLY A 114 -9.14 21.36 -6.20
C GLY A 114 -10.07 21.15 -7.41
N LEU A 115 -10.92 20.12 -7.37
CA LEU A 115 -11.90 19.86 -8.43
C LEU A 115 -12.94 20.98 -8.55
N HIS A 116 -13.39 21.55 -7.42
CA HIS A 116 -14.27 22.72 -7.43
C HIS A 116 -13.58 23.91 -8.11
N ILE A 117 -12.31 24.18 -7.79
CA ILE A 117 -11.52 25.27 -8.38
C ILE A 117 -11.33 25.07 -9.89
N LEU A 118 -11.03 23.85 -10.36
CA LEU A 118 -10.94 23.57 -11.80
C LEU A 118 -12.26 23.86 -12.52
N GLY A 119 -13.39 23.45 -11.94
CA GLY A 119 -14.70 23.78 -12.48
C GLY A 119 -14.94 25.30 -12.55
N ALA A 120 -14.61 26.02 -11.46
CA ALA A 120 -14.72 27.47 -11.41
C ALA A 120 -13.77 28.21 -12.38
N ALA A 121 -12.63 27.61 -12.70
CA ALA A 121 -11.65 28.14 -13.66
C ALA A 121 -12.08 27.94 -15.12
N GLY A 122 -13.23 27.31 -15.39
CA GLY A 122 -13.73 27.06 -16.74
C GLY A 122 -13.11 25.83 -17.40
N VAL A 123 -12.72 24.82 -16.61
CA VAL A 123 -12.45 23.48 -17.14
C VAL A 123 -13.77 22.78 -17.42
N GLU A 124 -13.86 22.12 -18.59
CA GLU A 124 -15.09 21.48 -19.03
C GLU A 124 -15.62 20.47 -18.01
N ALA A 125 -16.91 20.51 -17.71
CA ALA A 125 -17.51 19.65 -16.68
C ALA A 125 -17.28 18.15 -16.96
N LYS A 126 -17.21 17.76 -18.25
CA LYS A 126 -16.90 16.38 -18.66
C LYS A 126 -15.47 16.00 -18.32
N GLU A 127 -14.54 16.93 -18.41
CA GLU A 127 -13.12 16.72 -18.08
C GLU A 127 -12.91 16.62 -16.58
N VAL A 128 -13.48 17.55 -15.80
CA VAL A 128 -13.46 17.47 -14.33
C VAL A 128 -14.08 16.14 -13.84
N LYS A 129 -15.19 15.70 -14.44
CA LYS A 129 -15.83 14.40 -14.12
C LYS A 129 -14.98 13.17 -14.46
N ARG A 130 -14.00 13.28 -15.36
CA ARG A 130 -13.09 12.17 -15.71
C ARG A 130 -12.04 11.94 -14.66
N VAL A 131 -11.67 12.96 -13.89
CA VAL A 131 -10.71 12.86 -12.79
C VAL A 131 -11.34 12.06 -11.65
N LYS A 132 -10.75 10.92 -11.30
CA LYS A 132 -11.23 9.99 -10.27
C LYS A 132 -10.29 9.84 -9.07
N SER A 133 -9.05 10.29 -9.19
CA SER A 133 -8.01 10.08 -8.19
C SER A 133 -7.12 11.30 -8.06
N TRP A 134 -6.36 11.39 -6.96
CA TRP A 134 -5.37 12.45 -6.76
C TRP A 134 -4.30 12.51 -7.86
N PRO A 135 -3.70 11.39 -8.33
CA PRO A 135 -2.75 11.44 -9.44
C PRO A 135 -3.35 12.03 -10.72
N GLU A 136 -4.57 11.61 -11.08
CA GLU A 136 -5.28 12.19 -12.23
C GLU A 136 -5.59 13.68 -12.02
N PHE A 137 -5.90 14.08 -10.79
CA PHE A 137 -6.11 15.48 -10.44
C PHE A 137 -4.85 16.31 -10.63
N LYS A 138 -3.67 15.84 -10.18
CA LYS A 138 -2.41 16.58 -10.38
C LYS A 138 -2.10 16.79 -11.87
N VAL A 139 -2.35 15.78 -12.71
CA VAL A 139 -2.21 15.91 -14.17
C VAL A 139 -3.18 16.96 -14.73
N ALA A 140 -4.45 16.93 -14.33
CA ALA A 140 -5.44 17.92 -14.77
C ALA A 140 -5.15 19.33 -14.23
N TRP A 141 -4.66 19.42 -12.99
CA TRP A 141 -4.30 20.69 -12.35
C TRP A 141 -3.18 21.39 -13.12
N GLU A 142 -2.11 20.65 -13.42
CA GLU A 142 -0.97 21.17 -14.20
C GLU A 142 -1.41 21.59 -15.60
N ALA A 143 -2.21 20.75 -16.29
CA ALA A 143 -2.69 21.04 -17.64
C ALA A 143 -3.57 22.31 -17.73
N HIS A 144 -4.23 22.70 -16.64
CA HIS A 144 -5.12 23.88 -16.58
C HIS A 144 -4.61 24.96 -15.63
N HIS A 145 -3.33 24.93 -15.26
CA HIS A 145 -2.75 25.86 -14.30
C HIS A 145 -2.91 27.33 -14.73
N ASP A 146 -2.81 27.62 -16.04
CA ASP A 146 -3.05 28.97 -16.58
C ASP A 146 -4.48 29.47 -16.33
N LYS A 147 -5.49 28.60 -16.41
CA LYS A 147 -6.89 28.94 -16.11
C LYS A 147 -7.07 29.23 -14.62
N VAL A 148 -6.45 28.44 -13.75
CA VAL A 148 -6.47 28.66 -12.30
C VAL A 148 -5.81 29.99 -11.95
N LYS A 149 -4.68 30.32 -12.59
CA LYS A 149 -3.99 31.59 -12.42
C LYS A 149 -4.85 32.77 -12.87
N ALA A 150 -5.54 32.64 -14.01
CA ALA A 150 -6.49 33.64 -14.49
C ALA A 150 -7.65 33.85 -13.51
N LEU A 151 -8.23 32.76 -12.96
CA LEU A 151 -9.27 32.81 -11.93
C LEU A 151 -8.81 33.53 -10.67
N LYS A 152 -7.57 33.27 -10.20
CA LYS A 152 -7.00 33.97 -9.04
C LYS A 152 -6.89 35.48 -9.27
N GLY A 153 -6.62 35.90 -10.50
CA GLY A 153 -6.47 37.30 -10.89
C GLY A 153 -7.79 38.05 -11.13
N SER A 154 -8.92 37.35 -11.28
CA SER A 154 -10.20 37.97 -11.68
C SER A 154 -10.95 38.68 -10.54
N ALA A 155 -10.58 38.45 -9.27
CA ALA A 155 -11.18 39.11 -8.10
C ALA A 155 -10.17 39.23 -6.95
N ALA A 156 -10.23 40.31 -6.16
CA ALA A 156 -9.39 40.46 -4.97
C ALA A 156 -9.94 39.65 -3.77
N SER A 157 -9.13 39.47 -2.74
CA SER A 157 -9.47 38.61 -1.59
C SER A 157 -10.58 39.26 -0.76
N GLY A 158 -11.65 38.54 -0.46
CA GLY A 158 -12.79 39.08 0.31
C GLY A 158 -13.77 39.93 -0.50
N GLU A 159 -13.61 40.02 -1.82
CA GLU A 159 -14.55 40.72 -2.72
C GLU A 159 -15.62 39.78 -3.31
N GLY A 160 -15.77 38.58 -2.75
CA GLY A 160 -16.65 37.54 -3.29
C GLY A 160 -16.04 36.77 -4.47
N GLY A 161 -16.83 35.86 -5.03
CA GLY A 161 -16.42 35.00 -6.15
C GLY A 161 -16.07 33.57 -5.72
N PRO A 162 -15.71 32.71 -6.70
CA PRO A 162 -15.66 31.25 -6.49
C PRO A 162 -14.49 30.77 -5.62
N LEU A 163 -13.52 31.64 -5.32
CA LEU A 163 -12.40 31.34 -4.41
C LEU A 163 -12.56 31.98 -3.03
N ASP A 164 -13.68 32.67 -2.79
CA ASP A 164 -13.90 33.46 -1.59
C ASP A 164 -14.69 32.69 -0.51
N PHE A 165 -14.24 31.47 -0.22
CA PHE A 165 -14.73 30.67 0.91
C PHE A 165 -13.56 30.30 1.84
N LEU A 166 -13.89 30.08 3.12
CA LEU A 166 -12.92 29.73 4.15
C LEU A 166 -12.72 28.22 4.21
N VAL A 167 -11.48 27.80 4.46
CA VAL A 167 -11.07 26.40 4.64
C VAL A 167 -10.33 26.31 5.98
N PRO A 168 -10.71 25.40 6.89
CA PRO A 168 -9.95 25.13 8.09
C PRO A 168 -8.60 24.53 7.71
N LEU A 169 -7.54 25.09 8.28
CA LEU A 169 -6.17 24.68 8.02
C LEU A 169 -5.44 24.53 9.35
N GLU A 170 -4.79 23.38 9.50
CA GLU A 170 -3.81 23.11 10.54
C GLU A 170 -2.45 22.93 9.88
N VAL A 171 -1.42 23.61 10.40
CA VAL A 171 -0.03 23.42 9.98
C VAL A 171 0.80 23.04 11.20
N LEU A 172 1.48 21.90 11.13
CA LEU A 172 2.45 21.45 12.11
C LEU A 172 3.85 21.88 11.68
N ILE A 173 4.57 22.52 12.59
CA ILE A 173 5.93 23.00 12.42
C ILE A 173 6.75 22.62 13.66
N PRO A 174 8.10 22.56 13.59
CA PRO A 174 8.93 22.33 14.76
C PRO A 174 8.68 23.41 15.82
N ALA A 175 8.72 23.02 17.10
CA ALA A 175 8.62 23.95 18.21
C ALA A 175 9.82 24.93 18.25
N ASP A 176 11.00 24.43 17.90
CA ASP A 176 12.21 25.21 17.69
C ASP A 176 12.92 24.69 16.43
N PRO A 177 12.88 25.43 15.30
CA PRO A 177 13.50 25.00 14.05
C PRO A 177 15.04 25.13 14.05
N GLU A 178 15.63 25.84 15.02
CA GLU A 178 17.08 26.02 15.12
C GLU A 178 17.74 24.94 16.03
N ASP A 179 16.93 24.16 16.75
CA ASP A 179 17.38 23.04 17.58
C ASP A 179 17.26 21.72 16.80
N GLU A 180 18.41 21.13 16.44
CA GLU A 180 18.48 19.85 15.71
C GLU A 180 17.76 18.70 16.44
N ILE A 181 17.79 18.68 17.78
CA ILE A 181 17.14 17.64 18.58
C ILE A 181 15.61 17.82 18.51
N ALA A 182 15.13 19.06 18.60
CA ALA A 182 13.72 19.37 18.45
C ALA A 182 13.21 19.07 17.03
N LEU A 183 14.03 19.31 16.02
CA LEU A 183 13.73 19.01 14.62
C LEU A 183 13.64 17.50 14.37
N GLU A 184 14.58 16.70 14.88
CA GLU A 184 14.53 15.24 14.79
C GLU A 184 13.31 14.67 15.55
N ALA A 185 13.03 15.18 16.74
CA ALA A 185 11.85 14.81 17.52
C ALA A 185 10.53 15.19 16.82
N PHE A 186 10.48 16.34 16.16
CA PHE A 186 9.33 16.75 15.34
C PHE A 186 9.14 15.79 14.16
N THR A 187 10.20 15.54 13.41
CA THR A 187 10.22 14.72 12.19
C THR A 187 9.75 13.30 12.50
N SER A 188 10.31 12.67 13.53
CA SER A 188 9.91 11.34 14.01
C SER A 188 8.46 11.27 14.48
N SER A 189 7.91 12.37 15.02
CA SER A 189 6.51 12.45 15.47
C SER A 189 5.50 12.52 14.31
N LEU A 190 5.89 12.99 13.12
CA LEU A 190 4.96 13.23 12.00
C LEU A 190 4.26 11.95 11.53
N PHE A 191 4.98 10.82 11.51
CA PHE A 191 4.40 9.53 11.14
C PHE A 191 3.26 9.12 12.08
N GLU A 192 3.48 9.20 13.39
CA GLU A 192 2.49 8.83 14.40
C GLU A 192 1.28 9.76 14.37
N ILE A 193 1.51 11.08 14.28
CA ILE A 193 0.44 12.08 14.18
C ILE A 193 -0.41 11.83 12.93
N CYS A 194 0.23 11.62 11.78
CA CYS A 194 -0.44 11.33 10.53
C CYS A 194 -1.27 10.03 10.63
N ALA A 195 -0.72 8.98 11.22
CA ALA A 195 -1.42 7.71 11.42
C ALA A 195 -2.63 7.84 12.35
N ALA A 196 -2.52 8.63 13.43
CA ALA A 196 -3.60 8.85 14.39
C ALA A 196 -4.75 9.68 13.79
N ARG A 197 -4.44 10.76 13.05
CA ARG A 197 -5.45 11.67 12.46
C ARG A 197 -6.29 10.99 11.39
N ASN A 198 -5.71 10.07 10.64
CA ASN A 198 -6.38 9.31 9.59
C ASN A 198 -7.25 8.13 10.10
N ASN A 199 -7.35 7.90 11.42
CA ASN A 199 -7.96 6.70 12.03
C ASN A 199 -9.52 6.72 12.17
N ASN A 200 -10.25 7.58 11.44
CA ASN A 200 -11.74 7.65 11.52
C ASN A 200 -12.46 6.40 10.97
N ARG A 201 -11.73 5.54 10.27
CA ARG A 201 -12.04 4.17 9.87
C ARG A 201 -10.68 3.51 9.90
N GLN A 202 -10.46 2.43 10.67
CA GLN A 202 -9.17 1.74 10.79
C GLN A 202 -8.43 1.84 9.46
N LEU A 203 -7.32 2.59 9.39
CA LEU A 203 -6.36 2.34 8.32
C LEU A 203 -6.08 0.85 8.38
N ALA A 204 -6.12 0.17 7.23
CA ALA A 204 -5.56 -1.17 7.16
C ALA A 204 -4.14 -1.06 7.73
N ASP A 205 -3.83 -1.82 8.78
CA ASP A 205 -2.56 -1.73 9.52
C ASP A 205 -1.37 -1.80 8.55
N GLU A 206 -1.54 -2.51 7.44
CA GLU A 206 -0.59 -2.64 6.35
C GLU A 206 -0.21 -1.30 5.67
N ALA A 207 -1.12 -0.32 5.54
CA ALA A 207 -0.79 0.98 4.95
C ALA A 207 0.08 1.83 5.90
N LYS A 208 -0.10 1.68 7.21
CA LYS A 208 0.76 2.32 8.21
C LYS A 208 2.14 1.67 8.23
N ALA A 209 2.19 0.34 8.24
CA ALA A 209 3.42 -0.44 8.19
C ALA A 209 4.24 -0.11 6.92
N ASN A 210 3.59 -0.03 5.76
CA ASN A 210 4.25 0.39 4.52
C ASN A 210 4.84 1.80 4.64
N LYS A 211 4.11 2.74 5.27
CA LYS A 211 4.58 4.12 5.47
C LYS A 211 5.81 4.19 6.42
N LYS A 212 5.93 3.27 7.38
CA LYS A 212 7.12 3.11 8.22
C LYS A 212 8.31 2.47 7.47
N GLY A 213 8.19 2.15 6.19
CA GLY A 213 9.24 1.48 5.40
C GLY A 213 9.37 -0.03 5.66
N LEU A 214 8.49 -0.63 6.49
CA LEU A 214 8.62 -2.06 6.86
C LEU A 214 8.58 -2.99 5.65
N TYR A 215 7.89 -2.60 4.57
CA TYR A 215 7.72 -3.41 3.37
C TYR A 215 8.66 -3.04 2.23
N ASP A 216 9.52 -2.03 2.39
CA ASP A 216 10.32 -1.46 1.30
C ASP A 216 11.29 -2.49 0.72
N TYR A 217 12.03 -3.20 1.57
CA TYR A 217 12.94 -4.24 1.09
C TYR A 217 12.19 -5.33 0.32
N LEU A 218 11.05 -5.81 0.83
CA LEU A 218 10.24 -6.84 0.17
C LEU A 218 9.69 -6.33 -1.17
N ARG A 219 9.23 -5.08 -1.24
CA ARG A 219 8.75 -4.44 -2.47
C ARG A 219 9.80 -4.45 -3.57
N ASP A 220 11.06 -4.24 -3.21
CA ASP A 220 12.19 -4.21 -4.15
C ASP A 220 12.58 -5.62 -4.63
N GLN A 221 12.25 -6.68 -3.88
CA GLN A 221 12.49 -8.06 -4.30
C GLN A 221 11.38 -8.59 -5.24
N VAL A 222 10.16 -8.05 -5.17
CA VAL A 222 9.06 -8.47 -6.04
C VAL A 222 9.31 -7.99 -7.48
N PRO A 223 9.15 -8.85 -8.51
CA PRO A 223 9.29 -8.46 -9.91
C PRO A 223 8.54 -7.19 -10.25
N ALA A 224 9.17 -6.26 -10.98
CA ALA A 224 8.67 -4.91 -11.18
C ALA A 224 7.28 -4.84 -11.84
N ASP A 225 6.94 -5.80 -12.70
CA ASP A 225 5.62 -5.92 -13.35
C ASP A 225 4.50 -6.31 -12.36
N ILE A 226 4.83 -7.07 -11.32
CA ILE A 226 3.94 -7.41 -10.22
C ILE A 226 3.92 -6.29 -9.18
N SER A 227 5.10 -5.79 -8.77
CA SER A 227 5.27 -4.79 -7.71
C SER A 227 4.49 -3.49 -8.01
N LYS A 228 4.46 -3.04 -9.27
CA LYS A 228 3.66 -1.87 -9.73
C LYS A 228 2.14 -2.04 -9.60
N ARG A 229 1.67 -3.27 -9.43
CA ARG A 229 0.24 -3.62 -9.32
C ARG A 229 -0.17 -3.97 -7.90
N VAL A 230 0.79 -4.00 -6.97
CA VAL A 230 0.50 -4.12 -5.55
C VAL A 230 -0.01 -2.78 -5.03
N GLU A 231 -1.14 -2.81 -4.33
CA GLU A 231 -1.68 -1.68 -3.59
C GLU A 231 -0.90 -1.56 -2.27
N TRP A 232 0.24 -0.87 -2.34
CA TRP A 232 1.11 -0.57 -1.18
C TRP A 232 0.47 0.49 -0.29
N LYS A 233 -0.28 1.40 -0.90
CA LYS A 233 -1.01 2.48 -0.25
C LYS A 233 -2.49 2.36 -0.57
N SER A 234 -3.32 2.54 0.46
CA SER A 234 -4.76 2.50 0.28
C SER A 234 -5.20 3.44 -0.84
N ASN A 235 -5.89 2.90 -1.83
CA ASN A 235 -6.39 3.58 -3.03
C ASN A 235 -5.34 4.04 -4.06
N ASP A 236 -4.11 3.54 -4.06
CA ASP A 236 -3.13 3.89 -5.11
C ASP A 236 -3.45 3.31 -6.50
N GLY A 237 -4.36 2.33 -6.59
CA GLY A 237 -4.83 1.75 -7.86
C GLY A 237 -4.32 0.33 -8.15
N GLY A 238 -3.48 -0.24 -7.27
CA GLY A 238 -3.06 -1.64 -7.38
C GLY A 238 -4.25 -2.62 -7.28
N ASP A 239 -4.17 -3.71 -8.04
CA ASP A 239 -5.16 -4.80 -8.03
C ASP A 239 -4.67 -6.05 -7.27
N VAL A 240 -3.42 -6.08 -6.82
CA VAL A 240 -2.86 -7.05 -5.88
C VAL A 240 -2.82 -6.43 -4.49
N LYS A 241 -3.28 -7.12 -3.44
CA LYS A 241 -3.23 -6.56 -2.08
C LYS A 241 -1.85 -6.79 -1.47
N VAL A 242 -1.28 -5.77 -0.83
CA VAL A 242 0.00 -5.89 -0.10
C VAL A 242 0.02 -7.06 0.88
N ARG A 243 -1.10 -7.31 1.57
CA ARG A 243 -1.23 -8.43 2.52
C ARG A 243 -1.09 -9.82 1.88
N ASP A 244 -1.34 -9.94 0.57
CA ASP A 244 -1.14 -11.20 -0.14
C ASP A 244 0.36 -11.45 -0.35
N ILE A 245 1.12 -10.40 -0.67
CA ILE A 245 2.58 -10.46 -0.81
C ILE A 245 3.24 -10.75 0.55
N VAL A 246 2.80 -10.05 1.60
CA VAL A 246 3.28 -10.27 2.98
C VAL A 246 2.92 -11.67 3.48
N ALA A 247 1.74 -12.21 3.13
CA ALA A 247 1.42 -13.60 3.48
C ALA A 247 2.33 -14.61 2.76
N LEU A 248 2.65 -14.38 1.48
CA LEU A 248 3.56 -15.25 0.72
C LEU A 248 5.01 -15.16 1.23
N SER A 249 5.47 -14.02 1.75
CA SER A 249 6.83 -13.91 2.29
C SER A 249 7.07 -14.77 3.53
N TRP A 250 6.00 -15.15 4.25
CA TRP A 250 6.09 -16.12 5.33
C TRP A 250 6.43 -17.55 4.88
N ILE A 251 6.40 -17.84 3.58
CA ILE A 251 6.83 -19.13 3.04
C ILE A 251 8.34 -19.32 3.30
N PRO A 252 9.25 -18.45 2.81
CA PRO A 252 10.66 -18.53 3.16
C PRO A 252 10.99 -18.03 4.58
N LEU A 253 10.33 -16.99 5.11
CA LEU A 253 10.67 -16.48 6.45
C LEU A 253 10.47 -17.51 7.56
N ALA A 254 9.49 -18.40 7.44
CA ALA A 254 9.29 -19.48 8.42
C ALA A 254 10.40 -20.54 8.43
N VAL A 255 11.30 -20.53 7.45
CA VAL A 255 12.48 -21.39 7.37
C VAL A 255 13.75 -20.64 7.83
N ALA A 256 13.70 -19.30 7.86
CA ALA A 256 14.80 -18.47 8.35
C ALA A 256 14.98 -18.57 9.87
N ALA A 257 16.20 -18.27 10.32
CA ALA A 257 16.46 -18.05 11.73
C ALA A 257 15.78 -16.74 12.16
N LEU A 258 14.70 -16.85 12.93
CA LEU A 258 13.98 -15.70 13.49
C LEU A 258 14.62 -15.26 14.80
N PRO A 259 14.59 -13.95 15.13
CA PRO A 259 15.02 -13.44 16.43
C PRO A 259 14.24 -14.07 17.59
N GLU A 260 14.85 -14.09 18.77
CA GLU A 260 14.19 -14.56 19.98
C GLU A 260 12.90 -13.76 20.26
N GLY A 261 11.83 -14.44 20.66
CA GLY A 261 10.53 -13.82 20.91
C GLY A 261 9.67 -13.57 19.66
N ILE A 262 10.22 -13.72 18.45
CA ILE A 262 9.45 -13.65 17.20
C ILE A 262 9.06 -15.05 16.74
N SER A 263 7.76 -15.26 16.53
CA SER A 263 7.21 -16.53 16.04
C SER A 263 6.55 -16.38 14.68
N ALA A 264 6.79 -17.33 13.79
CA ALA A 264 6.08 -17.40 12.53
C ALA A 264 4.57 -17.62 12.78
N PRO A 265 3.68 -17.02 11.95
CA PRO A 265 2.26 -17.33 11.99
C PRO A 265 2.03 -18.79 11.59
N ARG A 266 0.83 -19.32 11.91
CA ARG A 266 0.50 -20.69 11.48
C ARG A 266 0.47 -20.75 9.96
N THR A 267 0.91 -21.87 9.40
CA THR A 267 0.97 -22.05 7.94
C THR A 267 -0.38 -21.79 7.25
N ALA A 268 -1.50 -22.23 7.86
CA ALA A 268 -2.84 -21.99 7.32
C ALA A 268 -3.28 -20.50 7.35
N ASP A 269 -2.61 -19.64 8.12
CA ASP A 269 -2.88 -18.20 8.14
C ASP A 269 -2.40 -17.52 6.84
N ILE A 270 -1.47 -18.12 6.07
CA ILE A 270 -1.08 -17.64 4.73
C ILE A 270 -2.29 -17.59 3.78
N TYR A 271 -3.21 -18.54 3.91
CA TYR A 271 -4.49 -18.54 3.19
C TYR A 271 -5.57 -17.77 3.94
N SER A 272 -5.83 -18.13 5.20
CA SER A 272 -7.06 -17.77 5.90
C SER A 272 -6.94 -16.63 6.91
N GLY A 273 -5.72 -16.19 7.21
CA GLY A 273 -5.39 -15.29 8.32
C GLY A 273 -4.37 -14.23 7.93
N LYS A 274 -4.41 -13.72 6.70
CA LYS A 274 -3.40 -12.79 6.13
C LYS A 274 -3.10 -11.56 7.00
N GLY A 275 -4.09 -11.05 7.76
CA GLY A 275 -3.85 -9.97 8.71
C GLY A 275 -2.90 -10.35 9.86
N LYS A 276 -2.95 -11.60 10.33
CA LYS A 276 -1.98 -12.13 11.32
C LYS A 276 -0.58 -12.23 10.73
N CYS A 277 -0.48 -12.57 9.44
CA CYS A 277 0.80 -12.56 8.73
C CYS A 277 1.38 -11.14 8.67
N SER A 278 0.55 -10.14 8.38
CA SER A 278 0.97 -8.73 8.43
C SER A 278 1.44 -8.32 9.83
N MET A 279 0.64 -8.59 10.87
CA MET A 279 1.03 -8.25 12.26
C MET A 279 2.35 -8.92 12.68
N ALA A 280 2.55 -10.20 12.34
CA ALA A 280 3.80 -10.89 12.64
C ALA A 280 4.97 -10.32 11.84
N PHE A 281 4.74 -9.91 10.59
CA PHE A 281 5.77 -9.32 9.73
C PHE A 281 6.20 -7.97 10.27
N ASP A 282 5.24 -7.14 10.67
CA ASP A 282 5.50 -5.83 11.26
C ASP A 282 6.35 -5.99 12.54
N ALA A 283 5.97 -6.91 13.44
CA ALA A 283 6.73 -7.21 14.65
C ALA A 283 8.15 -7.74 14.35
N LEU A 284 8.31 -8.55 13.30
CA LEU A 284 9.63 -9.00 12.86
C LEU A 284 10.48 -7.83 12.37
N MET A 285 9.92 -6.96 11.52
CA MET A 285 10.67 -5.85 10.91
C MET A 285 10.97 -4.73 11.90
N GLU A 286 10.13 -4.51 12.92
CA GLU A 286 10.38 -3.56 14.00
C GLU A 286 11.40 -4.08 15.03
N HIS A 287 11.79 -5.36 14.96
CA HIS A 287 12.75 -5.95 15.90
C HIS A 287 14.17 -5.36 15.69
N PRO A 288 14.88 -4.97 16.77
CA PRO A 288 16.21 -4.33 16.66
C PRO A 288 17.28 -5.17 15.96
N GLU A 289 17.20 -6.50 16.08
CA GLU A 289 18.11 -7.41 15.37
C GLU A 289 17.81 -7.54 13.88
N VAL A 290 16.67 -7.02 13.41
CA VAL A 290 16.20 -7.13 12.02
C VAL A 290 16.41 -5.82 11.28
N SER A 291 15.87 -4.73 11.83
CA SER A 291 15.94 -3.40 11.22
C SER A 291 16.35 -2.35 12.24
N LYS A 292 16.79 -1.20 11.75
CA LYS A 292 17.10 -0.01 12.54
C LYS A 292 16.17 1.13 12.14
N GLN A 293 15.63 1.85 13.11
CA GLN A 293 14.88 3.06 12.83
C GLN A 293 15.82 4.19 12.39
N THR A 294 15.52 4.84 11.28
CA THR A 294 16.22 6.00 10.71
C THR A 294 15.71 7.29 11.36
N ALA A 295 16.44 8.40 11.16
CA ALA A 295 16.10 9.71 11.75
C ALA A 295 14.73 10.24 11.29
N ASP A 296 14.30 9.87 10.08
CA ASP A 296 12.99 10.25 9.57
C ASP A 296 11.84 9.42 10.19
N GLY A 297 12.14 8.34 10.91
CA GLY A 297 11.19 7.46 11.58
C GLY A 297 10.82 6.18 10.80
N THR A 298 11.41 5.95 9.62
CA THR A 298 11.28 4.69 8.87
C THR A 298 12.21 3.60 9.39
N PHE A 299 12.08 2.36 8.92
CA PHE A 299 12.92 1.24 9.31
C PHE A 299 13.74 0.72 8.13
N GLU A 300 15.05 0.59 8.33
CA GLU A 300 15.99 0.05 7.36
C GLU A 300 16.46 -1.35 7.79
N LEU A 301 16.24 -2.34 6.92
CA LEU A 301 16.62 -3.73 7.15
C LEU A 301 18.15 -3.89 7.12
N HIS A 302 18.72 -4.51 8.16
CA HIS A 302 20.16 -4.83 8.21
C HIS A 302 20.44 -6.33 8.40
N ASN A 303 19.46 -7.12 8.85
CA ASN A 303 19.66 -8.55 9.08
C ASN A 303 19.77 -9.35 7.80
N VAL A 304 20.92 -10.00 7.64
CA VAL A 304 21.32 -10.72 6.42
C VAL A 304 20.47 -11.97 6.18
N ALA A 305 20.12 -12.72 7.23
CA ALA A 305 19.30 -13.92 7.11
C ALA A 305 17.86 -13.56 6.67
N ILE A 306 17.26 -12.57 7.32
CA ILE A 306 15.92 -12.06 6.93
C ILE A 306 15.95 -11.46 5.52
N ALA A 307 16.98 -10.68 5.18
CA ALA A 307 17.14 -10.12 3.83
C ALA A 307 17.18 -11.23 2.75
N SER A 308 17.95 -12.29 2.98
CA SER A 308 18.00 -13.43 2.04
C SER A 308 16.66 -14.16 1.90
N ALA A 309 15.92 -14.31 3.01
CA ALA A 309 14.58 -14.89 2.99
C ALA A 309 13.57 -14.02 2.22
N LEU A 310 13.66 -12.69 2.37
CA LEU A 310 12.83 -11.74 1.62
C LEU A 310 13.19 -11.69 0.14
N LYS A 311 14.46 -11.91 -0.22
CA LYS A 311 14.88 -12.08 -1.62
C LYS A 311 14.21 -13.29 -2.26
N VAL A 312 14.24 -14.44 -1.58
CA VAL A 312 13.50 -15.64 -2.00
C VAL A 312 11.99 -15.37 -2.03
N ALA A 313 11.45 -14.58 -1.10
CA ALA A 313 10.04 -14.20 -1.06
C ALA A 313 9.60 -13.44 -2.32
N GLY A 314 10.51 -12.66 -2.93
CA GLY A 314 10.29 -11.96 -4.19
C GLY A 314 9.85 -12.88 -5.34
N ASP A 315 10.32 -14.13 -5.37
CA ASP A 315 9.97 -15.11 -6.40
C ASP A 315 8.57 -15.70 -6.21
N MET A 316 8.05 -15.69 -4.98
CA MET A 316 6.84 -16.43 -4.60
C MET A 316 5.58 -16.05 -5.38
N PRO A 317 5.30 -14.76 -5.72
CA PRO A 317 4.15 -14.41 -6.54
C PRO A 317 4.19 -15.04 -7.94
N ALA A 318 5.37 -15.10 -8.58
CA ALA A 318 5.52 -15.70 -9.89
C ALA A 318 5.40 -17.23 -9.84
N LEU A 319 5.99 -17.87 -8.82
CA LEU A 319 5.87 -19.31 -8.60
C LEU A 319 4.43 -19.72 -8.26
N PHE A 320 3.71 -18.89 -7.50
CA PHE A 320 2.29 -19.11 -7.22
C PHE A 320 1.47 -19.10 -8.52
N ASP A 321 1.72 -18.12 -9.39
CA ASP A 321 1.05 -18.01 -10.68
C ASP A 321 1.36 -19.18 -11.61
N GLN A 322 2.60 -19.68 -11.62
CA GLN A 322 2.98 -20.88 -12.37
C GLN A 322 2.23 -22.12 -11.87
N LEU A 323 2.20 -22.34 -10.55
CA LEU A 323 1.40 -23.40 -9.94
C LEU A 323 -0.07 -23.25 -10.30
N TYR A 324 -0.63 -22.05 -10.20
CA TYR A 324 -2.02 -21.77 -10.57
C TYR A 324 -2.28 -22.10 -12.05
N ALA A 325 -1.45 -21.65 -12.97
CA ALA A 325 -1.66 -21.90 -14.40
C ALA A 325 -1.57 -23.41 -14.75
N ALA A 326 -0.61 -24.12 -14.15
CA ALA A 326 -0.30 -25.50 -14.50
C ALA A 326 -1.17 -26.54 -13.77
N PHE A 327 -1.64 -26.23 -12.56
CA PHE A 327 -2.34 -27.15 -11.66
C PHE A 327 -3.57 -27.84 -12.29
N PRO A 328 -4.48 -27.15 -13.01
CA PRO A 328 -5.62 -27.81 -13.65
C PRO A 328 -5.23 -28.92 -14.63
N GLY A 329 -4.17 -28.68 -15.40
CA GLY A 329 -3.64 -29.66 -16.36
C GLY A 329 -3.05 -30.88 -15.66
N ALA A 330 -2.23 -30.64 -14.62
CA ALA A 330 -1.64 -31.69 -13.80
C ALA A 330 -2.72 -32.53 -13.08
N TYR A 331 -3.78 -31.89 -12.58
CA TYR A 331 -4.91 -32.57 -11.94
C TYR A 331 -5.64 -33.50 -12.94
N ASN A 332 -5.90 -33.01 -14.16
CA ASN A 332 -6.60 -33.78 -15.18
C ASN A 332 -5.77 -34.96 -15.72
N ARG A 333 -4.45 -34.77 -15.93
CA ARG A 333 -3.54 -35.87 -16.33
C ARG A 333 -3.47 -36.98 -15.29
N ASN A 334 -3.71 -36.66 -14.02
CA ASN A 334 -3.86 -37.64 -12.96
C ASN A 334 -5.30 -38.18 -12.81
N GLN A 335 -6.00 -38.43 -13.93
CA GLN A 335 -7.37 -38.97 -13.97
C GLN A 335 -8.37 -38.12 -13.15
N GLY A 336 -8.19 -36.81 -13.15
CA GLY A 336 -9.08 -35.85 -12.51
C GLY A 336 -10.00 -35.16 -13.52
N SER A 337 -11.08 -34.57 -13.02
CA SER A 337 -11.97 -33.71 -13.81
C SER A 337 -12.08 -32.35 -13.14
N PHE A 338 -11.01 -31.55 -13.18
CA PHE A 338 -10.89 -30.29 -12.44
C PHE A 338 -12.01 -29.31 -12.77
N GLY A 339 -12.39 -29.21 -14.04
CA GLY A 339 -13.49 -28.34 -14.50
C GLY A 339 -14.88 -28.75 -14.01
N LEU A 340 -15.05 -29.93 -13.41
CA LEU A 340 -16.31 -30.39 -12.81
C LEU A 340 -16.38 -30.12 -11.29
N LEU A 341 -15.29 -29.66 -10.67
CA LEU A 341 -15.32 -29.27 -9.26
C LEU A 341 -16.21 -28.04 -9.09
N ARG A 342 -17.07 -28.05 -8.06
CA ARG A 342 -18.07 -27.00 -7.81
C ARG A 342 -17.48 -25.59 -7.71
N ALA A 343 -16.27 -25.47 -7.17
CA ALA A 343 -15.58 -24.18 -6.98
C ALA A 343 -14.88 -23.67 -8.25
N VAL A 344 -14.88 -24.44 -9.35
CA VAL A 344 -14.12 -24.14 -10.57
C VAL A 344 -15.07 -23.65 -11.66
N THR A 345 -14.73 -22.51 -12.27
CA THR A 345 -15.46 -21.98 -13.44
C THR A 345 -14.55 -22.01 -14.68
N PRO A 346 -14.90 -22.78 -15.73
CA PRO A 346 -14.21 -22.74 -17.03
C PRO A 346 -14.21 -21.34 -17.67
N ALA A 347 -13.13 -21.01 -18.39
CA ALA A 347 -12.95 -19.70 -19.00
C ALA A 347 -14.03 -19.32 -20.04
N ASP A 348 -14.57 -20.29 -20.78
CA ASP A 348 -15.64 -20.12 -21.76
C ASP A 348 -16.99 -19.70 -21.13
N LYS A 349 -17.18 -19.96 -19.83
CA LYS A 349 -18.35 -19.54 -19.06
C LYS A 349 -18.20 -18.15 -18.43
N LEU A 350 -17.06 -17.47 -18.62
CA LEU A 350 -16.77 -16.17 -18.02
C LEU A 350 -16.84 -15.06 -19.06
N LYS A 351 -17.37 -13.89 -18.65
CA LYS A 351 -17.40 -12.68 -19.50
C LYS A 351 -16.01 -12.17 -19.86
N SER A 352 -15.04 -12.37 -18.98
CA SER A 352 -13.63 -12.01 -19.18
C SER A 352 -12.76 -13.24 -18.94
N LYS A 353 -11.75 -13.45 -19.79
CA LYS A 353 -10.80 -14.56 -19.62
C LYS A 353 -10.14 -14.48 -18.24
N PRO A 354 -10.14 -15.56 -17.45
CA PRO A 354 -9.53 -15.54 -16.14
C PRO A 354 -8.01 -15.45 -16.28
N ARG A 355 -7.40 -14.76 -15.32
CA ARG A 355 -5.97 -14.57 -15.26
C ARG A 355 -5.46 -14.95 -13.88
N THR A 356 -4.19 -15.35 -13.82
CA THR A 356 -3.52 -15.65 -12.55
C THR A 356 -3.48 -14.40 -11.64
N PRO A 357 -3.45 -14.57 -10.31
CA PRO A 357 -3.58 -13.46 -9.38
C PRO A 357 -2.52 -12.36 -9.53
N TYR A 358 -1.25 -12.74 -9.70
CA TYR A 358 -0.13 -11.80 -9.57
C TYR A 358 0.37 -11.25 -10.90
N GLY A 359 0.99 -12.07 -11.75
CA GLY A 359 1.52 -11.75 -13.08
C GLY A 359 0.51 -11.74 -14.23
N LYS A 360 -0.78 -12.05 -13.96
CA LYS A 360 -1.88 -11.97 -14.96
C LYS A 360 -1.68 -12.81 -16.21
N LEU A 361 -1.06 -13.97 -16.07
CA LEU A 361 -0.98 -15.01 -17.09
C LEU A 361 -2.40 -15.52 -17.40
N ASN A 362 -2.64 -15.95 -18.64
CA ASN A 362 -3.93 -16.52 -19.01
C ASN A 362 -4.17 -17.85 -18.27
N SER A 363 -5.38 -18.04 -17.76
CA SER A 363 -5.79 -19.31 -17.15
C SER A 363 -6.96 -19.93 -17.92
N ALA A 364 -7.02 -21.26 -17.94
CA ALA A 364 -8.16 -22.01 -18.48
C ALA A 364 -9.37 -21.99 -17.53
N TYR A 365 -9.16 -21.66 -16.25
CA TYR A 365 -10.18 -21.71 -15.21
C TYR A 365 -10.05 -20.53 -14.22
N ARG A 366 -11.19 -20.12 -13.63
CA ARG A 366 -11.23 -19.31 -12.40
C ARG A 366 -11.57 -20.21 -11.23
N TYR A 367 -10.74 -20.20 -10.20
CA TYR A 367 -10.96 -20.99 -9.00
C TYR A 367 -10.24 -20.39 -7.77
N PRO A 368 -10.60 -20.81 -6.53
CA PRO A 368 -10.05 -20.22 -5.31
C PRO A 368 -8.62 -20.67 -5.01
N ASP A 369 -7.84 -19.77 -4.41
CA ASP A 369 -6.43 -19.96 -4.03
C ASP A 369 -6.20 -21.11 -3.04
N GLY A 370 -7.25 -21.56 -2.32
CA GLY A 370 -7.14 -22.63 -1.33
C GLY A 370 -6.65 -23.97 -1.90
N PHE A 371 -6.76 -24.19 -3.22
CA PHE A 371 -6.15 -25.34 -3.90
C PHE A 371 -4.64 -25.20 -4.12
N ILE A 372 -4.12 -23.96 -4.14
CA ILE A 372 -2.76 -23.64 -4.57
C ILE A 372 -1.87 -23.25 -3.40
N VAL A 373 -2.41 -22.54 -2.38
CA VAL A 373 -1.61 -22.08 -1.23
C VAL A 373 -0.85 -23.23 -0.55
N PRO A 374 -1.42 -24.43 -0.32
CA PRO A 374 -0.65 -25.55 0.23
C PRO A 374 0.52 -26.00 -0.68
N LEU A 375 0.33 -26.00 -2.00
CA LEU A 375 1.40 -26.32 -2.95
C LEU A 375 2.49 -25.24 -2.97
N ALA A 376 2.10 -23.96 -2.89
CA ALA A 376 3.05 -22.85 -2.80
C ALA A 376 3.89 -22.93 -1.51
N VAL A 377 3.28 -23.32 -0.38
CA VAL A 377 4.01 -23.62 0.85
C VAL A 377 4.93 -24.83 0.69
N GLY A 378 4.52 -25.85 -0.08
CA GLY A 378 5.34 -27.03 -0.38
C GLY A 378 6.69 -26.70 -1.02
N LEU A 379 6.82 -25.56 -1.69
CA LEU A 379 8.10 -25.06 -2.23
C LEU A 379 9.17 -24.85 -1.13
N ARG A 380 8.80 -24.77 0.16
CA ARG A 380 9.75 -24.78 1.28
C ARG A 380 10.71 -25.96 1.24
N ALA A 381 10.30 -27.11 0.70
CA ALA A 381 11.16 -28.27 0.51
C ALA A 381 12.43 -27.94 -0.31
N LEU A 382 12.31 -26.99 -1.23
CA LEU A 382 13.37 -26.55 -2.13
C LEU A 382 14.29 -25.50 -1.50
N LEU A 383 14.05 -25.08 -0.26
CA LEU A 383 14.88 -24.09 0.44
C LEU A 383 15.99 -24.76 1.26
N ARG A 384 17.16 -24.14 1.28
CA ARG A 384 18.24 -24.44 2.23
C ARG A 384 18.79 -23.16 2.83
N SER A 385 19.32 -23.28 4.04
CA SER A 385 20.19 -22.26 4.64
C SER A 385 21.64 -22.63 4.38
N ASP A 386 22.45 -21.67 3.97
CA ASP A 386 23.90 -21.82 3.91
C ASP A 386 24.53 -21.75 5.31
N ALA A 387 25.86 -21.85 5.38
CA ALA A 387 26.60 -21.82 6.65
C ALA A 387 26.47 -20.47 7.41
N ASP A 388 26.16 -19.39 6.69
CA ASP A 388 25.98 -18.05 7.24
C ASP A 388 24.51 -17.76 7.59
N GLY A 389 23.62 -18.75 7.44
CA GLY A 389 22.19 -18.63 7.71
C GLY A 389 21.41 -17.93 6.58
N LYS A 390 22.01 -17.70 5.41
CA LYS A 390 21.29 -17.14 4.26
C LYS A 390 20.48 -18.21 3.57
N LEU A 391 19.26 -17.86 3.21
CA LEU A 391 18.36 -18.70 2.45
C LEU A 391 18.60 -18.61 0.95
N GLU A 392 18.59 -19.78 0.31
CA GLU A 392 18.61 -19.92 -1.14
C GLU A 392 17.83 -21.14 -1.61
N TRP A 393 17.50 -21.14 -2.90
CA TRP A 393 16.89 -22.30 -3.57
C TRP A 393 17.94 -23.40 -3.82
N LYS A 394 17.64 -24.63 -3.42
CA LYS A 394 18.44 -25.84 -3.71
C LYS A 394 18.53 -26.14 -5.22
N THR A 395 17.51 -25.73 -5.96
CA THR A 395 17.36 -25.91 -7.41
C THR A 395 16.47 -24.80 -7.96
N ASP A 396 16.47 -24.59 -9.27
CA ASP A 396 15.57 -23.66 -9.94
C ASP A 396 14.10 -24.07 -9.69
N PRO A 397 13.33 -23.29 -8.89
CA PRO A 397 12.00 -23.70 -8.45
C PRO A 397 11.00 -23.74 -9.62
N ALA A 398 11.15 -22.86 -10.61
CA ALA A 398 10.27 -22.83 -11.77
C ALA A 398 10.46 -24.09 -12.64
N LYS A 399 11.72 -24.47 -12.91
CA LYS A 399 12.02 -25.72 -13.64
C LYS A 399 11.60 -26.95 -12.84
N PHE A 400 11.73 -26.91 -11.52
CA PHE A 400 11.28 -28.00 -10.67
C PHE A 400 9.77 -28.21 -10.78
N ILE A 401 8.98 -27.13 -10.72
CA ILE A 401 7.52 -27.18 -10.92
C ILE A 401 7.20 -27.79 -12.29
N ASP A 402 7.78 -27.28 -13.36
CA ASP A 402 7.49 -27.76 -14.72
C ASP A 402 7.73 -29.27 -14.89
N LYS A 403 8.80 -29.79 -14.25
CA LYS A 403 9.19 -31.19 -14.36
C LYS A 403 8.40 -32.13 -13.44
N HIS A 404 8.04 -31.68 -12.23
CA HIS A 404 7.56 -32.59 -11.17
C HIS A 404 6.12 -32.36 -10.72
N LEU A 405 5.45 -31.31 -11.20
CA LEU A 405 4.10 -30.96 -10.72
C LEU A 405 3.09 -32.10 -10.89
N ASP A 406 3.15 -32.88 -11.97
CA ASP A 406 2.23 -34.01 -12.19
C ASP A 406 2.33 -35.06 -11.08
N GLU A 407 3.54 -35.41 -10.64
CA GLU A 407 3.77 -36.38 -9.57
C GLU A 407 3.35 -35.82 -8.21
N ILE A 408 3.60 -34.53 -7.97
CA ILE A 408 3.19 -33.83 -6.75
C ILE A 408 1.66 -33.77 -6.66
N VAL A 409 1.00 -33.36 -7.75
CA VAL A 409 -0.46 -33.27 -7.82
C VAL A 409 -1.12 -34.64 -7.70
N ARG A 410 -0.49 -35.71 -8.17
CA ARG A 410 -1.00 -37.08 -7.96
C ARG A 410 -1.21 -37.39 -6.48
N LYS A 411 -0.23 -37.06 -5.64
CA LYS A 411 -0.31 -37.26 -4.17
C LYS A 411 -1.30 -36.29 -3.55
N TYR A 412 -1.21 -35.02 -3.91
CA TYR A 412 -2.04 -33.96 -3.33
C TYR A 412 -3.54 -34.09 -3.67
N LYS A 413 -3.88 -34.62 -4.86
CA LYS A 413 -5.26 -34.83 -5.33
C LYS A 413 -6.12 -35.64 -4.35
N VAL A 414 -5.52 -36.56 -3.59
CA VAL A 414 -6.24 -37.39 -2.61
C VAL A 414 -6.96 -36.53 -1.57
N LEU A 415 -6.32 -35.45 -1.09
CA LEU A 415 -6.96 -34.53 -0.15
C LEU A 415 -8.08 -33.71 -0.79
N ILE A 416 -7.91 -33.33 -2.05
CA ILE A 416 -8.96 -32.62 -2.78
C ILE A 416 -10.23 -33.47 -2.87
N GLN A 417 -10.05 -34.77 -3.13
CA GLN A 417 -11.16 -35.72 -3.16
C GLN A 417 -11.76 -35.94 -1.76
N ALA A 418 -10.93 -36.08 -0.73
CA ALA A 418 -11.37 -36.24 0.65
C ALA A 418 -12.21 -35.05 1.16
N PHE A 419 -11.87 -33.83 0.74
CA PHE A 419 -12.63 -32.62 1.05
C PHE A 419 -13.72 -32.29 0.01
N GLY A 420 -14.01 -33.19 -0.93
CA GLY A 420 -15.08 -33.00 -1.93
C GLY A 420 -14.86 -31.81 -2.86
N GLY A 421 -13.61 -31.41 -3.09
CA GLY A 421 -13.26 -30.24 -3.90
C GLY A 421 -13.57 -28.90 -3.22
N ASP A 422 -13.70 -28.87 -1.90
CA ASP A 422 -13.91 -27.62 -1.13
C ASP A 422 -12.57 -26.93 -0.86
N ALA A 423 -12.23 -25.95 -1.71
CA ALA A 423 -11.00 -25.18 -1.60
C ALA A 423 -10.81 -24.50 -0.22
N GLN A 424 -11.91 -24.12 0.44
CA GLN A 424 -11.82 -23.41 1.71
C GLN A 424 -11.48 -24.35 2.87
N LYS A 425 -11.99 -25.59 2.84
CA LYS A 425 -11.58 -26.63 3.78
C LYS A 425 -10.12 -27.02 3.56
N ILE A 426 -9.72 -27.22 2.31
CA ILE A 426 -8.34 -27.56 1.94
C ILE A 426 -7.36 -26.48 2.40
N GLY A 427 -7.61 -25.22 2.07
CA GLY A 427 -6.73 -24.12 2.46
C GLY A 427 -6.66 -23.84 3.97
N LYS A 428 -7.62 -24.32 4.76
CA LYS A 428 -7.62 -24.18 6.23
C LYS A 428 -7.11 -25.41 6.97
N ASN A 429 -6.83 -26.51 6.27
CA ASN A 429 -6.47 -27.78 6.88
C ASN A 429 -4.95 -27.96 6.91
N ASP A 430 -4.37 -28.11 8.10
CA ASP A 430 -2.92 -28.27 8.28
C ASP A 430 -2.37 -29.50 7.53
N GLY A 431 -3.12 -30.60 7.50
CA GLY A 431 -2.73 -31.81 6.75
C GLY A 431 -2.56 -31.60 5.25
N SER A 432 -3.22 -30.58 4.67
CA SER A 432 -3.03 -30.19 3.26
C SER A 432 -1.65 -29.60 2.99
N TYR A 433 -1.11 -28.87 3.97
CA TYR A 433 0.22 -28.31 3.89
C TYR A 433 1.30 -29.36 4.10
N THR A 434 1.11 -30.26 5.08
CA THR A 434 2.02 -31.38 5.33
C THR A 434 2.12 -32.28 4.10
N LEU A 435 0.99 -32.73 3.53
CA LEU A 435 1.02 -33.60 2.37
C LEU A 435 1.66 -32.94 1.14
N ALA A 436 1.41 -31.65 0.94
CA ALA A 436 2.04 -30.90 -0.14
C ALA A 436 3.56 -30.86 0.06
N LEU A 437 4.03 -30.51 1.26
CA LEU A 437 5.46 -30.48 1.58
C LEU A 437 6.13 -31.84 1.34
N ASP A 438 5.57 -32.92 1.91
CA ASP A 438 6.08 -34.29 1.74
C ASP A 438 6.16 -34.70 0.26
N ALA A 439 5.18 -34.27 -0.55
CA ALA A 439 5.17 -34.54 -1.98
C ALA A 439 6.33 -33.85 -2.71
N PHE A 440 6.61 -32.58 -2.40
CA PHE A 440 7.77 -31.86 -2.95
C PHE A 440 9.10 -32.47 -2.47
N GLU A 441 9.23 -32.79 -1.19
CA GLU A 441 10.43 -33.42 -0.63
C GLU A 441 10.74 -34.77 -1.30
N THR A 442 9.70 -35.59 -1.53
CA THR A 442 9.88 -36.87 -2.20
C THR A 442 10.46 -36.70 -3.61
N GLU A 443 9.93 -35.75 -4.40
CA GLU A 443 10.41 -35.55 -5.77
C GLU A 443 11.81 -34.92 -5.79
N LEU A 444 12.14 -34.08 -4.79
CA LEU A 444 13.49 -33.57 -4.61
C LEU A 444 14.51 -34.67 -4.28
N LEU A 445 14.16 -35.59 -3.37
CA LEU A 445 15.03 -36.72 -3.00
C LEU A 445 15.33 -37.63 -4.19
N LYS A 446 14.35 -37.86 -5.06
CA LYS A 446 14.55 -38.62 -6.31
C LYS A 446 15.52 -37.96 -7.28
N LEU A 447 15.64 -36.63 -7.27
CA LEU A 447 16.66 -35.94 -8.08
C LEU A 447 18.06 -36.19 -7.53
N ALA A 448 18.24 -36.16 -6.21
CA ALA A 448 19.53 -36.40 -5.55
C ALA A 448 20.02 -37.85 -5.67
N GLN A 449 19.14 -38.80 -5.98
CA GLN A 449 19.49 -40.21 -6.19
C GLN A 449 19.79 -40.54 -7.67
N ASN A 450 19.41 -39.67 -8.61
CA ASN A 450 19.54 -39.89 -10.05
C ASN A 450 20.56 -38.96 -10.73
N GLY A 451 21.22 -38.08 -9.97
CA GLY A 451 22.35 -37.27 -10.40
C GLY A 451 23.57 -37.62 -9.56
#